data_AF-A0A522NPR7-F1
#
_entry.id   AF-A0A522NPR7-F1
#
_cell.length_a   1.000
_cell.length_b   1.000
_cell.length_c   1.000
_cell.angle_alpha   90.00
_cell.angle_beta   90.00
_cell.angle_gamma   90.00
#
_symmetry.space_group_name_H-M   'P 1'
#
loop_
_entity.id
_entity.type
_entity.pdbx_description
1 polymer ?
#
loop_
_entity_poly.entity_id
_entity_poly.type
_entity_poly.pdbx_seq_one_letter_code
_entity_poly.pdbx_strand_id
1 'polypeptide(L)'
;MVPLFGGLTTRQGTTLGSAVSRQLKRETDLVAARTEIVAITEQAHAFVTALAMNNISVLVSQAEAQMKVNPAGAQFYESLIASYAIGAGQRISRL
;
A
#
# COMPACT_ATOMS: atom_id res chain seq x y z
N MET A 1 -38.96 1.77 27.81
CA MET A 1 -39.24 2.60 26.61
C MET A 1 -37.90 3.02 26.02
N VAL A 2 -37.40 2.28 25.02
CA VAL A 2 -36.19 2.65 24.26
C VAL A 2 -36.64 3.59 23.13
N PRO A 3 -36.05 4.78 22.94
CA PRO A 3 -36.46 5.66 21.86
C PRO A 3 -36.06 5.01 20.52
N LEU A 4 -37.08 4.67 19.71
CA LEU A 4 -36.96 3.90 18.46
C LEU A 4 -36.49 4.74 17.26
N PHE A 5 -36.26 6.05 17.43
CA PHE A 5 -35.94 6.97 16.33
C PHE A 5 -34.84 7.98 16.72
N GLY A 6 -33.59 7.52 16.78
CA GLY A 6 -32.43 8.39 16.88
C GLY A 6 -32.07 8.99 15.52
N GLY A 7 -32.59 10.19 15.21
CA GLY A 7 -32.14 10.97 14.05
C GLY A 7 -30.82 11.66 14.34
N LEU A 8 -29.97 11.82 13.32
CA LEU A 8 -28.75 12.63 13.42
C LEU A 8 -29.17 14.10 13.53
N THR A 9 -28.72 14.77 14.59
CA THR A 9 -28.91 16.22 14.78
C THR A 9 -27.77 16.96 14.09
N THR A 10 -28.11 17.93 13.24
CA THR A 10 -27.11 18.82 12.63
C THR A 10 -26.52 19.74 13.70
N ARG A 11 -25.36 20.37 13.43
CA ARG A 11 -24.76 21.38 14.32
C ARG A 11 -25.69 22.58 14.62
N GLN A 12 -26.80 22.73 13.89
CA GLN A 12 -27.83 23.76 14.05
C GLN A 12 -29.11 23.25 14.76
N GLY A 13 -29.11 22.02 15.31
CA GLY A 13 -30.23 21.50 16.11
C GLY A 13 -31.43 20.99 15.31
N THR A 14 -31.35 20.92 13.98
CA THR A 14 -32.40 20.35 13.12
C THR A 14 -32.27 18.83 13.10
N THR A 15 -33.35 18.10 13.38
CA THR A 15 -33.39 16.64 13.27
C THR A 15 -33.45 16.24 11.80
N LEU A 16 -32.41 15.58 11.30
CA LEU A 16 -32.46 15.00 9.95
C LEU A 16 -33.50 13.88 9.94
N GLY A 17 -34.40 13.90 8.94
CA GLY A 17 -35.37 12.83 8.74
C GLY A 17 -34.69 11.45 8.72
N SER A 18 -35.36 10.42 9.26
CA SER A 18 -34.77 9.09 9.46
C SER A 18 -34.21 8.45 8.19
N ALA A 19 -34.76 8.79 7.01
CA ALA A 19 -34.24 8.37 5.71
C ALA A 19 -32.89 9.03 5.40
N VAL A 20 -32.77 10.35 5.61
CA VAL A 20 -31.55 11.12 5.38
C VAL A 20 -30.44 10.70 6.33
N SER A 21 -30.77 10.46 7.61
CA SER A 21 -29.81 9.94 8.59
C SER A 21 -29.26 8.56 8.19
N ARG A 22 -30.11 7.66 7.68
CA ARG A 22 -29.69 6.34 7.19
C ARG A 22 -28.84 6.43 5.93
N GLN A 23 -29.16 7.35 5.02
CA GLN A 23 -28.38 7.59 3.81
C GLN A 23 -26.97 8.10 4.14
N LEU A 24 -26.85 9.11 5.01
CA LEU A 24 -25.57 9.63 5.49
C LEU A 24 -24.71 8.55 6.14
N LYS A 25 -25.32 7.71 6.98
CA LYS A 25 -24.61 6.58 7.60
C LYS A 25 -24.06 5.60 6.57
N ARG A 26 -24.88 5.19 5.59
CA ARG A 26 -24.42 4.30 4.49
C ARG A 26 -23.27 4.90 3.69
N GLU A 27 -23.33 6.19 3.39
CA GLU A 27 -22.27 6.88 2.65
C GLU A 27 -20.96 6.92 3.46
N THR A 28 -21.06 7.16 4.78
CA THR A 28 -19.91 7.15 5.68
C THR A 28 -19.29 5.76 5.79
N ASP A 29 -20.12 4.72 5.92
CA ASP A 29 -19.69 3.32 5.97
C ASP A 29 -18.98 2.92 4.66
N LEU A 30 -19.48 3.39 3.50
CA LEU A 30 -18.83 3.17 2.20
C LEU A 30 -17.47 3.88 2.08
N VAL A 31 -17.37 5.11 2.56
CA VAL A 31 -16.08 5.85 2.57
C VAL A 31 -15.08 5.16 3.49
N ALA A 32 -15.51 4.71 4.67
CA ALA A 32 -14.66 3.98 5.60
C ALA A 32 -14.13 2.68 4.96
N ALA A 33 -15.01 1.87 4.36
CA ALA A 33 -14.61 0.64 3.68
C ALA A 33 -13.65 0.90 2.51
N ARG A 34 -13.87 1.95 1.70
CA ARG A 34 -12.95 2.33 0.62
C ARG A 34 -11.60 2.77 1.16
N THR A 35 -11.57 3.50 2.26
CA THR A 35 -10.33 3.98 2.89
C THR A 35 -9.52 2.81 3.43
N GLU A 36 -10.18 1.82 4.03
CA GLU A 36 -9.53 0.58 4.48
C GLU A 36 -8.87 -0.17 3.32
N ILE A 37 -9.57 -0.30 2.18
CA ILE A 37 -9.00 -0.91 0.96
C ILE A 37 -7.76 -0.14 0.51
N VAL A 38 -7.84 1.19 0.41
CA VAL A 38 -6.70 2.02 -0.02
C VAL A 38 -5.52 1.88 0.94
N ALA A 39 -5.75 1.87 2.25
CA ALA A 39 -4.70 1.71 3.24
C ALA A 39 -4.01 0.34 3.13
N ILE A 40 -4.79 -0.74 2.98
CA ILE A 40 -4.25 -2.09 2.78
C ILE A 40 -3.43 -2.18 1.49
N THR A 41 -3.93 -1.59 0.40
CA THR A 41 -3.22 -1.52 -0.88
C THR A 41 -1.89 -0.78 -0.72
N GLU A 42 -1.89 0.43 -0.15
CA GLU A 42 -0.67 1.21 0.07
C GLU A 42 0.34 0.45 0.95
N GLN A 43 -0.13 -0.21 2.00
CA GLN A 43 0.73 -0.99 2.88
C GLN A 43 1.32 -2.22 2.16
N ALA A 44 0.56 -2.85 1.26
CA ALA A 44 1.08 -3.91 0.40
C ALA A 44 2.16 -3.39 -0.56
N HIS A 45 1.94 -2.24 -1.21
CA HIS A 45 2.93 -1.59 -2.07
C HIS A 45 4.23 -1.27 -1.30
N ALA A 46 4.11 -0.69 -0.10
CA ALA A 46 5.26 -0.38 0.75
C ALA A 46 6.01 -1.67 1.16
N PHE A 47 5.29 -2.71 1.55
CA PHE A 47 5.87 -3.99 1.94
C PHE A 47 6.68 -4.64 0.80
N VAL A 48 6.09 -4.75 -0.40
CA VAL A 48 6.80 -5.36 -1.53
C VAL A 48 7.99 -4.52 -1.99
N THR A 49 7.91 -3.19 -1.83
CA THR A 49 9.02 -2.28 -2.14
C THR A 49 10.17 -2.50 -1.16
N ALA A 50 9.88 -2.59 0.14
CA ALA A 50 10.88 -2.90 1.15
C ALA A 50 11.55 -4.27 0.90
N LEU A 51 10.77 -5.28 0.49
CA LEU A 51 11.30 -6.59 0.11
C LEU A 51 12.23 -6.51 -1.11
N ALA A 52 11.84 -5.76 -2.14
CA ALA A 52 12.68 -5.55 -3.32
C ALA A 52 14.00 -4.84 -2.95
N MET A 53 13.95 -3.82 -2.10
CA MET A 53 15.14 -3.14 -1.60
C MET A 53 16.06 -4.08 -0.80
N ASN A 54 15.48 -4.92 0.05
CA ASN A 54 16.24 -5.93 0.80
C ASN A 54 16.97 -6.89 -0.16
N ASN A 55 16.25 -7.43 -1.15
CA ASN A 55 16.84 -8.33 -2.14
C ASN A 55 17.96 -7.67 -2.95
N ILE A 56 17.78 -6.40 -3.36
CA ILE A 56 18.83 -5.62 -4.04
C ILE A 56 20.07 -5.51 -3.13
N SER A 57 19.89 -5.17 -1.86
CA SER A 57 21.01 -5.09 -0.90
C SER A 57 21.76 -6.42 -0.77
N VAL A 58 21.04 -7.54 -0.69
CA VAL A 58 21.64 -8.89 -0.63
C VAL A 58 22.44 -9.18 -1.91
N LEU A 59 21.89 -8.86 -3.08
CA LEU A 59 22.58 -9.07 -4.36
C LEU A 59 23.83 -8.20 -4.48
N VAL A 60 23.78 -6.93 -4.03
CA VAL A 60 24.94 -6.04 -4.02
C VAL A 60 26.05 -6.60 -3.12
N SER A 61 25.74 -6.97 -1.88
CA SER A 61 26.74 -7.56 -0.98
C SER A 61 27.34 -8.86 -1.54
N GLN A 62 26.52 -9.66 -2.24
CA GLN A 62 27.00 -10.87 -2.91
C GLN A 62 27.92 -10.52 -4.10
N ALA A 63 27.56 -9.53 -4.91
CA ALA A 63 28.37 -9.06 -6.02
C ALA A 63 29.74 -8.54 -5.55
N GLU A 64 29.76 -7.74 -4.49
CA GLU A 64 31.00 -7.25 -3.86
C GLU A 64 31.92 -8.39 -3.42
N ALA A 65 31.36 -9.46 -2.83
CA ALA A 65 32.12 -10.64 -2.45
C ALA A 65 32.68 -11.39 -3.68
N GLN A 66 31.88 -11.53 -4.75
CA GLN A 66 32.30 -12.22 -5.97
C GLN A 66 33.34 -11.43 -6.78
N MET A 67 33.25 -10.10 -6.81
CA MET A 67 34.22 -9.23 -7.48
C MET A 67 35.62 -9.34 -6.86
N LYS A 68 35.72 -9.65 -5.55
CA LYS A 68 37.01 -9.94 -4.90
C LYS A 68 37.65 -11.24 -5.40
N VAL A 69 36.84 -12.21 -5.83
CA VAL A 69 37.30 -13.50 -6.36
C VAL A 69 37.56 -13.42 -7.87
N ASN A 70 36.68 -12.77 -8.61
CA ASN A 70 36.77 -12.60 -10.05
C ASN A 70 36.34 -11.19 -10.49
N PRO A 71 37.28 -10.23 -10.59
CA PRO A 71 36.98 -8.85 -10.98
C PRO A 71 36.42 -8.72 -12.40
N ALA A 72 36.78 -9.63 -13.33
CA ALA A 72 36.28 -9.61 -14.70
C ALA A 72 34.75 -9.85 -14.79
N GLY A 73 34.15 -10.37 -13.72
CA GLY A 73 32.71 -10.60 -13.61
C GLY A 73 31.87 -9.36 -13.30
N ALA A 74 32.49 -8.22 -12.95
CA ALA A 74 31.80 -7.04 -12.39
C ALA A 74 30.59 -6.58 -13.21
N GLN A 75 30.77 -6.39 -14.52
CA GLN A 75 29.71 -5.96 -15.43
C GLN A 75 28.50 -6.92 -15.45
N PHE A 76 28.72 -8.23 -15.26
CA PHE A 76 27.64 -9.21 -15.24
C PHE A 76 26.83 -9.08 -13.95
N TYR A 77 27.49 -8.92 -12.80
CA TYR A 77 26.81 -8.72 -11.53
C TYR A 77 26.00 -7.43 -11.51
N GLU A 78 26.56 -6.32 -12.01
CA GLU A 78 25.85 -5.04 -12.15
C GLU A 78 24.61 -5.19 -13.04
N SER A 79 24.74 -5.87 -14.18
CA SER A 79 23.62 -6.11 -15.09
C SER A 79 22.50 -6.95 -14.47
N LEU A 80 22.84 -7.96 -13.66
CA LEU A 80 21.88 -8.80 -12.95
C LEU A 80 21.14 -8.00 -11.87
N ILE A 81 21.84 -7.18 -11.11
CA ILE A 81 21.23 -6.33 -10.08
C ILE A 81 20.31 -5.29 -10.73
N ALA A 82 20.77 -4.63 -11.79
CA ALA A 82 19.99 -3.62 -12.50
C ALA A 82 18.71 -4.22 -13.13
N SER A 83 18.83 -5.36 -13.82
CA SER A 83 17.68 -6.04 -14.41
C SER A 83 16.68 -6.52 -13.35
N TYR A 84 17.15 -7.02 -12.22
CA TYR A 84 16.29 -7.36 -11.08
C TYR A 84 15.54 -6.13 -10.57
N ALA A 85 16.23 -5.01 -10.34
CA ALA A 85 15.64 -3.78 -9.82
C ALA A 85 14.56 -3.22 -10.77
N ILE A 86 14.85 -3.18 -12.07
CA ILE A 86 13.87 -2.76 -13.09
C ILE A 86 12.66 -3.69 -13.09
N GLY A 87 12.88 -5.02 -13.10
CA GLY A 87 11.80 -6.00 -13.09
C GLY A 87 10.96 -5.92 -11.80
N ALA A 88 11.58 -5.64 -10.66
CA ALA A 88 10.89 -5.43 -9.39
C ALA A 88 10.02 -4.17 -9.43
N GLY A 89 10.58 -3.04 -9.88
CA GLY A 89 9.83 -1.80 -10.05
C GLY A 89 8.61 -1.96 -10.95
N GLN A 90 8.75 -2.66 -12.08
CA GLN A 90 7.65 -2.97 -12.99
C GLN A 90 6.57 -3.89 -12.38
N ARG A 91 6.94 -4.79 -11.46
CA ARG A 91 5.96 -5.63 -10.75
C ARG A 91 5.21 -4.82 -9.71
N ILE A 92 5.92 -3.97 -8.96
CA ILE A 92 5.33 -3.08 -7.94
C ILE A 92 4.35 -2.10 -8.58
N SER A 93 4.66 -1.55 -9.75
CA SER A 93 3.78 -0.62 -10.47
C SER A 93 2.52 -1.27 -11.06
N ARG A 94 2.41 -2.61 -11.02
CA ARG A 94 1.29 -3.39 -11.56
C ARG A 94 0.43 -4.06 -10.49
N LEU A 95 0.76 -3.88 -9.21
CA LEU A 95 -0.11 -4.26 -8.10
C LEU A 95 -1.39 -3.41 -8.12
#